data_AF-A0A095C734-F1
#
_entry.id   AF-A0A095C734-F1
#
_cell.length_a   1.000
_cell.length_b   1.000
_cell.length_c   1.000
_cell.angle_alpha   90.00
_cell.angle_beta   90.00
_cell.angle_gamma   90.00
#
_symmetry.space_group_name_H-M   'P 1'
#
loop_
_entity.id
_entity.type
_entity.pdbx_description
1 polymer ?
#
loop_
_entity_poly.entity_id
_entity_poly.type
_entity_poly.pdbx_seq_one_letter_code
_entity_poly.pdbx_strand_id
1 'polypeptide(L)'
;MESNRKGIKEAITSTCHEVLSHKKHHPMEWITVDTLDKTQERRNKKAAINTSRTRAERVKAQAEYTEVSEQVRRSIRADKSKYEEGLAMTAEKAAREGNMRELYDITKKLTGNHRKPERPV
;
A
#
# COMPACT_ATOMS: atom_id res chain seq x y z
N MET A 1 21.32 -29.91 -4.92
CA MET A 1 21.96 -28.69 -4.37
C MET A 1 20.99 -27.52 -4.21
N GLU A 2 20.06 -27.26 -5.15
CA GLU A 2 19.04 -26.20 -5.03
C GLU A 2 18.01 -26.40 -3.91
N SER A 3 17.66 -27.65 -3.62
CA SER A 3 16.75 -28.03 -2.53
C SER A 3 17.23 -27.55 -1.16
N ASN A 4 18.53 -27.65 -0.90
CA ASN A 4 19.11 -27.29 0.40
C ASN A 4 19.10 -25.76 0.61
N ARG A 5 19.40 -24.99 -0.44
CA ARG A 5 19.34 -23.52 -0.39
C ARG A 5 17.91 -23.01 -0.20
N LYS A 6 16.92 -23.67 -0.80
CA LYS A 6 15.51 -23.35 -0.63
C LYS A 6 15.05 -23.62 0.80
N GLY A 7 15.39 -24.80 1.34
CA GLY A 7 15.06 -25.18 2.72
C GLY A 7 15.63 -24.21 3.76
N ILE A 8 16.88 -23.76 3.59
CA ILE A 8 17.49 -22.78 4.51
C ILE A 8 16.77 -21.43 4.45
N LYS A 9 16.39 -20.96 3.25
CA LYS A 9 15.61 -19.73 3.10
C LYS A 9 14.25 -19.83 3.77
N GLU A 10 13.59 -20.97 3.63
CA GLU A 10 12.26 -21.22 4.22
C GLU A 10 12.34 -21.30 5.74
N ALA A 11 13.34 -21.99 6.29
CA ALA A 11 13.55 -22.07 7.74
C ALA A 11 13.77 -20.69 8.37
N ILE A 12 14.66 -19.88 7.79
CA ILE A 12 14.93 -18.51 8.26
C ILE A 12 13.65 -17.66 8.19
N THR A 13 12.92 -17.75 7.08
CA THR A 13 11.68 -17.00 6.89
C THR A 13 10.62 -17.42 7.92
N SER A 14 10.52 -18.71 8.23
CA SER A 14 9.59 -19.25 9.24
C SER A 14 9.92 -18.74 10.63
N THR A 15 11.19 -18.82 11.05
CA THR A 15 11.62 -18.32 12.37
C THR A 15 11.38 -16.81 12.50
N CYS A 16 11.64 -16.04 11.44
CA CYS A 16 11.35 -14.60 11.44
C CYS A 16 9.84 -14.32 11.61
N HIS A 17 8.97 -15.09 10.95
CA HIS A 17 7.52 -14.92 11.09
C HIS A 17 7.02 -15.33 12.49
N GLU A 18 7.59 -16.37 13.09
CA GLU A 18 7.23 -16.84 14.43
C GLU A 18 7.66 -15.84 15.51
N VAL A 19 8.89 -15.33 15.43
CA VAL A 19 9.46 -14.42 16.44
C VAL A 19 8.90 -13.01 16.31
N LEU A 20 8.80 -12.47 15.09
CA LEU A 20 8.39 -11.08 14.89
C LEU A 20 6.88 -10.91 14.70
N SER A 21 6.16 -12.00 14.42
CA SER A 21 4.77 -11.98 13.95
C SER A 21 4.56 -11.12 12.70
N HIS A 22 3.51 -11.42 11.92
CA HIS A 22 3.07 -10.45 10.93
C HIS A 22 2.42 -9.28 11.65
N LYS A 23 2.94 -8.06 11.43
CA LYS A 23 2.20 -6.85 11.77
C LYS A 23 0.85 -6.99 11.07
N LYS A 24 -0.25 -7.04 11.84
CA LYS A 24 -1.61 -7.03 11.28
C LYS A 24 -1.76 -5.68 10.58
N HIS A 25 -1.39 -5.65 9.31
CA HIS A 25 -1.79 -4.58 8.42
C HIS A 25 -3.29 -4.75 8.31
N HIS A 26 -4.03 -3.98 9.12
CA HIS A 26 -5.40 -3.66 8.75
C HIS A 26 -5.32 -3.18 7.31
N PRO A 27 -5.97 -3.88 6.36
CA PRO A 27 -6.09 -3.36 5.02
C PRO A 27 -6.60 -1.94 5.16
N MET A 28 -5.85 -0.98 4.62
CA MET A 28 -6.33 0.38 4.58
C MET A 28 -7.63 0.34 3.79
N GLU A 29 -8.75 0.63 4.47
CA GLU A 29 -10.11 0.49 3.93
C GLU A 29 -10.31 1.28 2.63
N TRP A 30 -9.44 2.26 2.37
CA TRP A 30 -9.47 3.11 1.19
C TRP A 30 -8.80 2.52 -0.06
N ILE A 31 -7.95 1.49 0.04
CA ILE A 31 -7.24 0.94 -1.12
C ILE A 31 -8.22 0.10 -1.96
N THR A 32 -8.38 0.45 -3.22
CA THR A 32 -9.24 -0.31 -4.15
C THR A 32 -8.53 -1.54 -4.71
N VAL A 33 -9.32 -2.51 -5.17
CA VAL A 33 -8.82 -3.72 -5.84
C VAL A 33 -8.02 -3.36 -7.10
N ASP A 34 -8.47 -2.38 -7.88
CA ASP A 34 -7.76 -1.89 -9.07
C ASP A 34 -6.34 -1.37 -8.74
N THR A 35 -6.17 -0.64 -7.63
CA THR A 35 -4.83 -0.22 -7.16
C THR A 35 -3.96 -1.40 -6.73
N LEU A 36 -4.55 -2.45 -6.15
CA LEU A 36 -3.82 -3.68 -5.80
C LEU A 36 -3.34 -4.41 -7.06
N ASP A 37 -4.19 -4.52 -8.07
CA ASP A 37 -3.85 -5.17 -9.34
C ASP A 37 -2.70 -4.44 -10.05
N LYS A 38 -2.77 -3.10 -10.13
CA LYS A 38 -1.68 -2.27 -10.67
C LYS A 38 -0.38 -2.41 -9.87
N THR A 39 -0.49 -2.57 -8.55
CA THR A 39 0.68 -2.81 -7.69
C THR A 39 1.33 -4.16 -8.01
N GLN A 40 0.51 -5.18 -8.28
CA GLN A 40 0.99 -6.49 -8.69
C GLN A 40 1.61 -6.44 -10.09
N GLU A 41 1.02 -5.70 -11.03
CA GLU A 41 1.59 -5.48 -12.36
C GLU A 41 2.98 -4.82 -12.26
N ARG A 42 3.12 -3.78 -11.43
CA ARG A 42 4.42 -3.14 -11.17
C ARG A 42 5.48 -4.13 -10.68
N ARG A 43 5.10 -5.08 -9.82
CA ARG A 43 6.00 -6.14 -9.34
C ARG A 43 6.44 -7.06 -10.48
N ASN A 44 5.52 -7.42 -11.37
CA ASN A 44 5.82 -8.24 -12.54
C ASN A 44 6.80 -7.52 -13.48
N LYS A 45 6.59 -6.21 -13.74
CA LYS A 45 7.54 -5.40 -14.53
C LYS A 45 8.91 -5.31 -13.86
N LYS A 46 8.96 -5.22 -12.53
CA LYS A 46 10.23 -5.26 -11.79
C LYS A 46 10.95 -6.61 -11.94
N ALA A 47 10.20 -7.71 -11.94
CA ALA A 47 10.76 -9.04 -12.18
C ALA A 47 11.36 -9.12 -13.59
N ALA A 48 10.68 -8.60 -14.62
CA ALA A 48 11.19 -8.56 -15.99
C ALA A 48 12.53 -7.80 -16.12
N ILE A 49 12.70 -6.69 -15.39
CA ILE A 49 13.98 -5.97 -15.32
C ILE A 49 15.08 -6.88 -14.72
N ASN A 50 14.77 -7.57 -13.62
CA ASN A 50 15.74 -8.41 -12.92
C ASN A 50 16.16 -9.64 -13.74
N THR A 51 15.28 -10.14 -14.62
CA THR A 51 15.54 -11.31 -15.48
C THR A 51 16.14 -10.94 -16.84
N SER A 52 16.20 -9.65 -17.19
CA SER A 52 16.70 -9.19 -18.48
C SER A 52 18.17 -9.59 -18.70
N ARG A 53 18.48 -10.10 -19.91
CA ARG A 53 19.81 -10.65 -20.23
C ARG A 53 20.67 -9.64 -20.97
N THR A 54 20.07 -8.82 -21.83
CA THR A 54 20.78 -7.81 -22.61
C THR A 54 20.50 -6.40 -22.09
N ARG A 55 21.42 -5.46 -22.35
CA ARG A 55 21.27 -4.06 -21.94
C ARG A 55 20.04 -3.41 -22.58
N ALA A 56 19.74 -3.74 -23.83
CA ALA A 56 18.60 -3.20 -24.57
C ALA A 56 17.26 -3.65 -23.97
N GLU A 57 17.11 -4.94 -23.64
CA GLU A 57 15.94 -5.47 -22.93
C GLU A 57 15.73 -4.76 -21.58
N ARG A 58 16.83 -4.59 -20.82
CA ARG A 58 16.77 -3.93 -19.51
C ARG A 58 16.28 -2.48 -19.62
N VAL A 59 16.72 -1.74 -20.63
CA VAL A 59 16.27 -0.37 -20.88
C VAL A 59 14.79 -0.32 -21.22
N LYS A 60 14.29 -1.23 -22.09
CA LYS A 60 12.86 -1.31 -22.43
C LYS A 60 12.01 -1.66 -21.20
N ALA A 61 12.39 -2.69 -20.45
CA ALA A 61 11.68 -3.09 -19.23
C ALA A 61 11.69 -2.00 -18.15
N GLN A 62 12.77 -1.20 -18.08
CA GLN A 62 12.87 -0.06 -17.18
C GLN A 62 11.91 1.07 -17.57
N ALA A 63 11.73 1.33 -18.86
CA ALA A 63 10.74 2.30 -19.35
C ALA A 63 9.32 1.88 -18.94
N GLU A 64 8.94 0.64 -19.24
CA GLU A 64 7.62 0.08 -18.87
C GLU A 64 7.36 0.12 -17.36
N TYR A 65 8.36 -0.26 -16.54
CA TYR A 65 8.24 -0.18 -15.09
C TYR A 65 8.00 1.26 -14.61
N THR A 66 8.62 2.24 -15.25
CA THR A 66 8.49 3.65 -14.87
C THR A 66 7.07 4.15 -15.12
N GLU A 67 6.48 3.79 -16.26
CA GLU A 67 5.09 4.12 -16.59
C GLU A 67 4.10 3.51 -15.60
N VAL A 68 4.20 2.19 -15.37
CA VAL A 68 3.31 1.48 -14.42
C VAL A 68 3.50 2.00 -12.99
N SER A 69 4.74 2.31 -12.59
CA SER A 69 5.02 2.88 -11.26
C SER A 69 4.36 4.24 -11.07
N GLU A 70 4.33 5.09 -12.10
CA GLU A 70 3.61 6.37 -12.05
C GLU A 70 2.10 6.18 -12.00
N GLN A 71 1.54 5.21 -12.74
CA GLN A 71 0.12 4.88 -12.65
C GLN A 71 -0.28 4.40 -11.25
N VAL A 72 0.53 3.55 -10.61
CA VAL A 72 0.29 3.13 -9.21
C VAL A 72 0.29 4.32 -8.25
N ARG A 73 1.22 5.27 -8.41
CA ARG A 73 1.25 6.47 -7.56
C ARG A 73 0.00 7.33 -7.74
N ARG A 74 -0.50 7.45 -8.98
CA ARG A 74 -1.74 8.17 -9.27
C ARG A 74 -2.97 7.47 -8.70
N SER A 75 -3.08 6.15 -8.84
CA SER A 75 -4.23 5.40 -8.33
C SER A 75 -4.29 5.43 -6.81
N ILE A 76 -3.15 5.27 -6.13
CA ILE A 76 -3.06 5.41 -4.67
C ILE A 76 -3.54 6.78 -4.20
N ARG A 77 -3.15 7.86 -4.91
CA ARG A 77 -3.59 9.22 -4.58
C ARG A 77 -5.09 9.37 -4.80
N ALA A 78 -5.61 8.88 -5.91
CA ALA A 78 -7.03 8.95 -6.24
C ALA A 78 -7.90 8.19 -5.24
N ASP A 79 -7.51 6.97 -4.86
CA ASP A 79 -8.21 6.15 -3.88
C ASP A 79 -8.28 6.84 -2.51
N LYS A 80 -7.16 7.43 -2.07
CA LYS A 80 -7.12 8.21 -0.84
C LYS A 80 -8.05 9.43 -0.90
N SER A 81 -8.00 10.20 -1.98
CA SER A 81 -8.86 11.38 -2.16
C SER A 81 -10.35 10.99 -2.16
N LYS A 82 -10.74 9.92 -2.86
CA LYS A 82 -12.12 9.43 -2.87
C LYS A 82 -12.61 9.01 -1.49
N TYR A 83 -11.77 8.35 -0.71
CA TYR A 83 -12.11 7.96 0.66
C TYR A 83 -12.30 9.17 1.57
N GLU A 84 -11.39 10.14 1.52
CA GLU A 84 -11.49 11.39 2.30
C GLU A 84 -12.75 12.19 1.90
N GLU A 85 -13.05 12.27 0.61
CA GLU A 85 -14.26 12.91 0.07
C GLU A 85 -15.54 12.20 0.54
N GLY A 86 -15.58 10.87 0.50
CA GLY A 86 -16.72 10.09 1.01
C GLY A 86 -16.95 10.28 2.51
N LEU A 87 -15.87 10.36 3.30
CA LEU A 87 -15.96 10.70 4.72
C LEU A 87 -16.48 12.13 4.94
N ALA A 88 -15.97 13.10 4.19
CA ALA A 88 -16.42 14.50 4.29
C ALA A 88 -17.92 14.63 3.96
N MET A 89 -18.39 13.98 2.90
CA MET A 89 -19.82 13.96 2.54
C MET A 89 -20.68 13.32 3.63
N THR A 90 -20.19 12.26 4.29
CA THR A 90 -20.89 11.62 5.40
C THR A 90 -20.94 12.52 6.64
N ALA A 91 -19.84 13.23 6.94
CA ALA A 91 -19.80 14.22 8.02
C ALA A 91 -20.78 15.37 7.78
N GLU A 92 -20.84 15.88 6.55
CA GLU A 92 -21.79 16.94 6.18
C GLU A 92 -23.24 16.49 6.40
N LYS A 93 -23.58 15.27 5.98
CA LYS A 93 -24.90 14.69 6.21
C LYS A 93 -25.22 14.57 7.70
N ALA A 94 -24.30 14.04 8.51
CA ALA A 94 -24.47 13.93 9.95
C ALA A 94 -24.69 15.30 10.62
N ALA A 95 -24.01 16.35 10.15
CA ALA A 95 -24.21 17.72 10.62
C ALA A 95 -25.64 18.21 10.35
N ARG A 96 -26.13 17.99 9.11
CA ARG A 96 -27.49 18.39 8.70
C ARG A 96 -28.58 17.67 9.49
N GLU A 97 -28.35 16.40 9.84
CA GLU A 97 -29.28 15.56 10.60
C GLU A 97 -29.17 15.76 12.12
N GLY A 98 -28.21 16.56 12.60
CA GLY A 98 -27.98 16.79 14.03
C GLY A 98 -27.32 15.61 14.76
N ASN A 99 -26.76 14.64 14.04
CA ASN A 99 -26.07 13.48 14.62
C ASN A 99 -24.63 13.83 15.03
N MET A 100 -24.50 14.53 16.16
CA MET A 100 -23.22 15.05 16.64
C MET A 100 -22.19 13.97 16.98
N ARG A 101 -22.64 12.77 17.38
CA ARG A 101 -21.73 11.66 17.70
C ARG A 101 -21.03 11.15 16.45
N GLU A 102 -21.79 10.88 15.39
CA GLU A 102 -21.21 10.43 14.11
C GLU A 102 -20.31 11.49 13.48
N LEU A 103 -20.74 12.75 13.52
CA LEU A 103 -19.92 13.87 13.06
C LEU A 103 -18.55 13.90 13.77
N TYR A 104 -18.53 13.80 15.09
CA TYR A 104 -17.30 13.76 15.87
C TYR A 104 -16.39 12.58 15.48
N ASP A 105 -16.94 11.38 15.37
CA ASP A 105 -16.17 10.19 15.03
C ASP A 105 -15.58 10.27 13.61
N ILE A 106 -16.32 10.81 12.62
CA ILE A 106 -15.84 10.99 11.25
C ILE A 106 -14.77 12.07 11.18
N THR A 107 -14.97 13.22 11.82
CA THR A 107 -13.97 14.29 11.88
C THR A 107 -12.68 13.81 12.56
N LYS A 108 -12.79 12.98 13.61
CA LYS A 108 -11.63 12.33 14.25
C LYS A 108 -10.89 11.37 13.31
N LYS A 109 -11.61 10.62 12.46
CA LYS A 109 -11.00 9.78 11.41
C LYS A 109 -10.28 10.60 10.34
N LEU A 110 -10.87 11.73 9.90
CA LEU A 110 -10.28 12.64 8.89
C LEU A 110 -9.04 13.38 9.41
N THR A 111 -9.11 13.87 10.65
CA THR A 111 -8.03 14.67 11.27
C THR A 111 -6.88 13.83 11.80
N GLY A 112 -7.10 12.51 11.98
CA GLY A 112 -6.08 11.47 12.11
C GLY A 112 -4.78 11.96 12.74
N ASN A 113 -4.81 12.25 14.04
CA ASN A 113 -3.73 12.78 14.87
C ASN A 113 -2.34 12.78 14.19
N HIS A 114 -1.91 13.97 13.80
CA HIS A 114 -0.56 14.24 13.30
C HIS A 114 0.49 13.76 14.31
N ARG A 115 1.48 13.00 13.80
CA ARG A 115 2.80 12.69 14.37
C ARG A 115 2.91 12.63 15.91
N LYS A 116 3.21 11.43 16.44
CA LYS A 116 4.02 11.37 17.66
C LYS A 116 5.40 12.00 17.32
N PRO A 117 5.94 12.97 18.08
CA PRO A 117 7.32 13.39 17.92
C PRO A 117 8.25 12.19 18.14
N GLU A 118 9.34 12.13 17.37
CA GLU A 118 10.41 11.14 17.57
C GLU A 118 10.86 11.20 19.03
N ARG A 119 10.89 10.04 19.70
CA ARG A 119 11.54 9.93 21.00
C ARG A 119 13.05 10.16 20.79
N PRO A 120 13.70 11.05 21.54
CA PRO A 120 15.15 11.17 21.51
C PRO A 120 15.79 9.85 21.94
N VAL A 121 16.91 9.51 21.31
CA VAL A 121 17.81 8.42 21.68
C VAL A 121 18.41 8.69 23.05
#